data_AF-A0A1C6TYK1-F1
#
_entry.id   AF-A0A1C6TYK1-F1
#
_cell.length_a   1.000
_cell.length_b   1.000
_cell.length_c   1.000
_cell.angle_alpha   90.00
_cell.angle_beta   90.00
_cell.angle_gamma   90.00
#
_symmetry.space_group_name_H-M   'P 1'
#
loop_
_entity.id
_entity.type
_entity.pdbx_description
1 polymer ?
#
loop_
_entity_poly.entity_id
_entity_poly.type
_entity_poly.pdbx_seq_one_letter_code
_entity_poly.pdbx_strand_id
1 'polypeptide(L)' 'MAGSEPVTAPDQHKPGNRRAGRIGAVLSAALLVVMALCGNHEGRVENIWLIGIAALLLAIVVADAVLRRSGLRS' A
#
# COMPACT_ATOMS: atom_id res chain seq x y z
N MET A 1 36.46 2.77 15.02
CA MET A 1 36.13 1.70 14.06
C MET A 1 35.38 2.34 12.90
N ALA A 2 36.05 2.53 11.77
CA ALA A 2 35.42 2.91 10.50
C ALA A 2 35.71 1.76 9.54
N GLY A 3 34.69 0.99 9.16
CA GLY A 3 34.85 -0.23 8.35
C GLY A 3 33.82 -1.34 8.57
N SER A 4 32.77 -1.13 9.35
CA SER A 4 31.70 -2.13 9.57
C SER A 4 30.45 -1.90 8.71
N GLU A 5 30.48 -0.96 7.77
CA GLU A 5 29.36 -0.77 6.85
C GLU A 5 29.43 -1.84 5.75
N PRO A 6 28.37 -2.65 5.58
CA PRO A 6 28.36 -3.69 4.57
C PRO A 6 28.47 -3.09 3.17
N VAL A 7 29.52 -3.49 2.43
CA VAL A 7 29.68 -3.14 1.01
C VAL A 7 28.57 -3.82 0.23
N THR A 8 27.65 -3.03 -0.31
CA THR A 8 26.52 -3.51 -1.07
C THR A 8 26.64 -3.08 -2.52
N ALA A 9 26.30 -3.98 -3.44
CA ALA A 9 26.35 -3.72 -4.87
C ALA A 9 25.18 -2.80 -5.29
N PRO A 10 25.34 -1.97 -6.35
CA PRO A 10 24.30 -1.00 -6.75
C PRO A 10 22.93 -1.61 -7.05
N ASP A 11 22.89 -2.89 -7.43
CA ASP A 11 21.68 -3.66 -7.72
C ASP A 11 20.89 -4.07 -6.48
N GLN A 12 21.53 -4.19 -5.31
CA GLN A 12 20.86 -4.54 -4.05
C GLN A 12 19.87 -3.47 -3.58
N HIS A 13 20.05 -2.23 -4.04
CA HIS A 13 19.18 -1.09 -3.73
C HIS A 13 18.04 -0.91 -4.74
N LYS A 14 17.82 -1.89 -5.63
CA LYS A 14 16.78 -1.77 -6.65
C LYS A 14 15.41 -1.64 -5.98
N PRO A 15 14.66 -0.56 -6.26
CA PRO A 15 13.34 -0.39 -5.68
C PRO A 15 12.43 -1.56 -6.10
N GLY A 16 11.59 -2.00 -5.16
CA GLY A 16 10.66 -3.11 -5.39
C GLY A 16 9.70 -2.88 -6.56
N ASN A 17 9.02 -3.95 -6.99
CA ASN A 17 8.11 -3.89 -8.12
C ASN A 17 6.87 -3.04 -7.80
N ARG A 18 6.88 -1.78 -8.27
CA ARG A 18 5.80 -0.81 -8.07
C ARG A 18 4.44 -1.31 -8.56
N ARG A 19 4.40 -2.03 -9.69
CA ARG A 19 3.16 -2.56 -10.25
C ARG A 19 2.57 -3.61 -9.31
N ALA A 20 3.40 -4.51 -8.79
CA ALA A 20 2.97 -5.51 -7.82
C ALA A 20 2.45 -4.84 -6.54
N GLY A 21 3.13 -3.80 -6.03
CA GLY A 21 2.67 -3.04 -4.86
C GLY A 21 1.30 -2.40 -5.06
N ARG A 22 1.04 -1.77 -6.22
CA ARG A 22 -0.27 -1.20 -6.54
C ARG A 22 -1.37 -2.25 -6.66
N ILE A 23 -1.07 -3.37 -7.32
CA ILE A 23 -2.02 -4.49 -7.43
C ILE A 23 -2.34 -5.05 -6.05
N GLY A 24 -1.32 -5.27 -5.21
CA GLY A 24 -1.51 -5.73 -3.83
C GLY A 24 -2.40 -4.80 -3.03
N ALA A 25 -2.13 -3.49 -3.05
CA ALA A 25 -2.94 -2.50 -2.34
C ALA A 25 -4.41 -2.48 -2.81
N VAL A 26 -4.66 -2.54 -4.13
CA VAL A 26 -6.01 -2.54 -4.69
C VAL A 26 -6.75 -3.84 -4.35
N LEU A 27 -6.10 -5.00 -4.45
CA LEU A 27 -6.69 -6.29 -4.08
C LEU A 27 -7.00 -6.36 -2.59
N SER A 28 -6.10 -5.88 -1.72
CA SER A 28 -6.34 -5.79 -0.28
C SER A 28 -7.52 -4.87 0.03
N ALA A 29 -7.59 -3.68 -0.58
CA ALA A 29 -8.73 -2.78 -0.40
C ALA A 29 -10.05 -3.42 -0.85
N ALA A 30 -10.06 -4.10 -2.01
CA ALA A 30 -11.25 -4.82 -2.48
C ALA A 30 -11.67 -5.91 -1.51
N LEU A 31 -10.72 -6.71 -0.99
CA LEU A 31 -11.01 -7.75 -0.02
C LEU A 31 -11.59 -7.19 1.29
N LEU A 32 -11.03 -6.09 1.80
CA LEU A 32 -11.56 -5.42 3.00
C LEU A 32 -13.00 -4.93 2.80
N VAL A 33 -13.33 -4.40 1.62
CA VAL A 33 -14.71 -4.01 1.28
C VAL A 33 -15.61 -5.25 1.20
N VAL A 34 -15.17 -6.33 0.58
CA VAL A 34 -15.92 -7.60 0.55
C VAL A 34 -16.18 -8.11 1.98
N MET A 35 -15.18 -8.06 2.85
CA MET A 35 -15.34 -8.43 4.26
C MET A 35 -16.34 -7.53 4.98
N ALA A 36 -16.36 -6.22 4.70
CA ALA A 36 -17.32 -5.29 5.30
C ALA A 36 -18.77 -5.51 4.85
N LEU A 37 -18.97 -6.02 3.63
CA LEU A 37 -20.31 -6.23 3.06
C LEU A 37 -20.86 -7.64 3.27
N CYS A 38 -19.98 -8.65 3.32
CA CYS A 38 -20.35 -10.07 3.36
C CYS A 38 -19.96 -10.77 4.66
N GLY A 39 -19.39 -10.06 5.65
CA GLY A 39 -18.95 -10.67 6.89
C GLY A 39 -20.08 -10.90 7.90
N ASN A 40 -19.85 -11.84 8.83
CA ASN A 40 -20.80 -12.23 9.87
C ASN A 40 -20.74 -11.33 11.12
N HIS A 41 -20.34 -10.06 10.96
CA HIS A 41 -20.16 -9.14 12.08
C HIS A 41 -21.43 -8.33 12.33
N GLU A 42 -21.85 -8.26 13.59
CA GLU A 42 -23.04 -7.48 14.00
C GLU A 42 -22.69 -6.02 14.33
N GLY A 43 -21.42 -5.75 14.64
CA GLY A 43 -20.95 -4.45 15.10
C GLY A 43 -20.58 -3.50 13.98
N ARG A 44 -21.10 -2.26 14.01
CA ARG A 44 -20.74 -1.21 13.04
C ARG A 44 -19.29 -0.74 13.12
N VAL A 45 -18.61 -0.98 14.25
CA VAL A 45 -17.21 -0.56 14.45
C VAL A 45 -16.28 -1.29 13.47
N GLU A 46 -16.50 -2.58 13.24
CA GLU A 46 -15.69 -3.36 12.30
C GLU A 46 -15.79 -2.78 10.88
N ASN A 47 -17.01 -2.47 10.43
CA ASN A 47 -17.25 -1.87 9.12
C ASN A 47 -16.54 -0.51 8.95
N ILE A 48 -16.50 0.32 9.99
CA ILE A 48 -15.78 1.60 9.95
C ILE A 48 -14.29 1.37 9.72
N TRP A 49 -13.69 0.40 10.41
CA TRP A 49 -12.27 0.08 10.24
C TRP A 49 -11.97 -0.57 8.89
N LEU A 50 -12.76 -1.54 8.45
CA LEU A 50 -12.57 -2.20 7.16
C LEU A 50 -12.66 -1.21 5.99
N ILE A 51 -13.70 -0.37 5.99
CA ILE A 51 -13.89 0.67 4.96
C ILE A 51 -12.81 1.76 5.10
N GLY A 52 -12.49 2.19 6.31
CA GLY A 52 -11.48 3.22 6.56
C GLY A 52 -10.09 2.80 6.07
N ILE A 53 -9.66 1.57 6.34
CA ILE A 53 -8.38 1.04 5.87
C ILE A 53 -8.40 0.87 4.35
N ALA A 54 -9.49 0.36 3.77
CA ALA A 54 -9.62 0.23 2.32
C ALA A 54 -9.50 1.60 1.63
N ALA A 55 -10.20 2.62 2.14
CA ALA A 55 -10.13 3.98 1.62
C ALA A 55 -8.72 4.57 1.75
N LEU A 56 -8.04 4.34 2.88
CA LEU A 56 -6.67 4.79 3.10
C LEU A 56 -5.69 4.17 2.09
N LEU A 57 -5.78 2.86 1.84
CA LEU A 57 -4.93 2.17 0.86
C LEU A 57 -5.11 2.77 -0.54
N LEU A 58 -6.37 2.99 -0.95
CA LEU A 58 -6.67 3.59 -2.25
C LEU A 58 -6.17 5.04 -2.33
N ALA A 59 -6.34 5.82 -1.25
CA ALA A 59 -5.83 7.19 -1.18
C ALA A 59 -4.30 7.23 -1.34
N ILE A 60 -3.56 6.31 -0.71
CA ILE A 60 -2.11 6.19 -0.85
C ILE A 60 -1.72 5.86 -2.30
N VAL A 61 -2.40 4.91 -2.94
CA VAL A 61 -2.13 4.54 -4.34
C VAL A 61 -2.41 5.70 -5.29
N VAL A 62 -3.53 6.41 -5.08
CA VAL A 62 -3.88 7.59 -5.86
C VAL A 62 -2.88 8.71 -5.64
N ALA A 63 -2.49 8.99 -4.40
CA ALA A 63 -1.49 9.99 -4.06
C ALA A 63 -0.13 9.67 -4.70
N ASP A 64 0.34 8.42 -4.65
CA ASP A 64 1.57 8.00 -5.34
C ASP A 64 1.46 8.20 -6.86
N ALA A 65 0.31 7.88 -7.46
CA ALA A 65 0.09 8.08 -8.88
C ALA A 65 0.09 9.58 -9.27
N VAL A 66 -0.59 10.42 -8.49
CA VAL A 66 -0.64 11.88 -8.71
C VAL A 66 0.74 12.50 -8.56
N LEU A 67 1.45 12.17 -7.47
CA LEU A 67 2.77 12.73 -7.17
C LEU A 67 3.78 12.40 -8.28
N ARG A 68 3.73 11.18 -8.82
CA ARG A 68 4.56 10.78 -9.97
C ARG A 68 4.14 11.42 -11.29
N ARG A 69 2.83 11.54 -11.56
CA ARG A 69 2.33 12.25 -12.74
C ARG A 69 2.74 13.74 -12.73
N SER A 70 2.80 14.34 -11.55
CA SER A 70 3.25 15.72 -11.35
C SER A 70 4.77 15.91 -11.35
N GLY A 71 5.56 14.83 -11.43
CA GLY A 71 7.03 14.90 -11.37
C GLY A 71 7.62 15.13 -9.97
N LEU A 72 6.78 15.27 -8.93
CA LEU A 72 7.18 15.46 -7.55
C LEU A 72 7.74 14.19 -6.88
N ARG A 73 7.68 13.03 -7.56
CA ARG A 73 8.28 11.77 -7.13
C ARG A 73 8.73 10.95 -8.33
N SER A 74 9.95 10.44 -8.28
CA SER A 74 10.61 9.59 -9.31
C SER A 74 10.41 8.10 -9.02
#